data_AF-A0A450ZDI0-F1
#
_entry.id   AF-A0A450ZDI0-F1
#
_cell.length_a   1.000
_cell.length_b   1.000
_cell.length_c   1.000
_cell.angle_alpha   90.00
_cell.angle_beta   90.00
_cell.angle_gamma   90.00
#
_symmetry.space_group_name_H-M   'P 1'
#
loop_
_entity.id
_entity.type
_entity.pdbx_description
1 polymer ?
#
loop_
_entity_poly.entity_id
_entity_poly.type
_entity_poly.pdbx_seq_one_letter_code
_entity_poly.pdbx_strand_id
1 'polypeptide(L)'
;MRVNLRRTKSRRLLELRQEGSRKWVRIVLWVMIAALISWYFFGDAQKKGDNQAQSDKSPTMEGDTSGAPLPVFTSLPNGMVSGEAARDLIENLRAQGRGIDLDYVFSRAEEFSNKGMLADAHLMYFFAAKRGHANSAMVLGTMYDPGYSPKPASIIDEPNWSQAHKWYLQAAEGGNQDAQKRLKYLRTQVENATVKGDLEASRLMLQWR
;
A
#
# COMPACT_ATOMS: atom_id res chain seq x y z
N MET A 1 56.27 -3.63 46.48
CA MET A 1 55.24 -2.59 46.65
C MET A 1 54.96 -1.91 45.30
N ARG A 2 53.96 -2.38 44.52
CA ARG A 2 53.32 -1.65 43.40
C ARG A 2 51.89 -2.20 43.24
N VAL A 3 50.91 -1.33 43.49
CA VAL A 3 49.48 -1.63 43.43
C VAL A 3 48.98 -1.42 42.00
N ASN A 4 48.37 -2.43 41.38
CA ASN A 4 47.70 -2.30 40.08
C ASN A 4 46.19 -2.07 40.26
N LEU A 5 45.78 -0.79 40.24
CA LEU A 5 44.42 -0.29 40.34
C LEU A 5 43.78 -0.07 38.95
N ARG A 6 43.53 -1.13 38.17
CA ARG A 6 42.81 -1.01 36.88
C ARG A 6 41.76 -2.11 36.65
N ARG A 7 40.84 -2.33 37.60
CA ARG A 7 39.70 -3.24 37.35
C ARG A 7 38.34 -2.84 37.91
N THR A 8 38.13 -1.58 38.29
CA THR A 8 36.89 -1.18 39.00
C THR A 8 36.01 -0.15 38.27
N LYS A 9 36.40 0.39 37.10
CA LYS A 9 35.57 1.38 36.39
C LYS A 9 34.45 0.80 35.52
N SER A 10 34.49 -0.48 35.13
CA SER A 10 33.54 -1.02 34.15
C SER A 10 32.19 -1.48 34.72
N ARG A 11 32.05 -1.55 36.06
CA ARG A 11 30.79 -2.02 36.70
C ARG A 11 29.81 -0.91 37.09
N ARG A 12 30.21 0.37 37.06
CA ARG A 12 29.33 1.51 37.41
C ARG A 12 28.54 2.09 36.23
N LEU A 13 28.78 1.63 35.00
CA LEU A 13 28.09 2.15 33.81
C LEU A 13 26.79 1.40 33.46
N LEU A 14 26.46 0.31 34.14
CA LEU A 14 25.26 -0.49 33.85
C LEU A 14 24.06 -0.18 34.76
N GLU A 15 24.24 0.57 35.87
CA GLU A 15 23.15 0.86 36.80
C GLU A 15 22.51 2.25 36.64
N LEU A 16 23.07 3.15 35.81
CA LEU A 16 22.50 4.50 35.60
C LEU A 16 21.54 4.61 34.40
N ARG A 17 21.11 3.48 33.82
CA ARG A 17 20.14 3.43 32.70
C ARG A 17 18.84 2.71 33.08
N GLN A 18 18.39 2.81 34.32
CA GLN A 18 17.11 2.19 34.71
C GLN A 18 16.21 2.98 35.66
N GLU A 19 16.50 4.26 35.97
CA GLU A 19 15.62 5.09 36.79
C GLU A 19 14.85 6.20 36.03
N GLY A 20 15.13 6.40 34.73
CA GLY A 20 14.48 7.45 33.94
C GLY A 20 13.12 7.08 33.33
N SER A 21 12.79 5.80 33.17
CA SER A 21 11.67 5.40 32.28
C SER A 21 10.27 5.66 32.87
N ARG A 22 10.11 5.58 34.19
CA ARG A 22 8.78 5.65 34.82
C ARG A 22 8.16 7.05 34.80
N LYS A 23 9.00 8.10 34.81
CA LYS A 23 8.53 9.50 34.81
C LYS A 23 7.98 9.89 33.43
N TRP A 24 8.66 9.50 32.35
CA TRP A 24 8.18 9.72 30.99
C TRP A 24 6.92 8.92 30.67
N VAL A 25 6.83 7.67 31.14
CA VAL A 25 5.60 6.87 30.98
C VAL A 25 4.40 7.53 31.65
N ARG A 26 4.57 8.13 32.84
CA ARG A 26 3.49 8.88 33.51
C ARG A 26 3.08 10.15 32.75
N ILE A 27 4.04 10.88 32.17
CA ILE A 27 3.74 12.08 31.37
C ILE A 27 2.95 11.69 30.12
N VAL A 28 3.38 10.65 29.40
CA VAL A 28 2.68 10.16 28.20
C VAL A 28 1.27 9.66 28.56
N LEU A 29 1.12 8.95 29.69
CA LEU A 29 -0.18 8.50 30.17
C LEU A 29 -1.14 9.67 30.45
N TRP A 30 -0.65 10.74 31.10
CA TRP A 30 -1.46 11.95 31.37
C TRP A 30 -1.88 12.67 30.09
N VAL A 31 -1.00 12.76 29.08
CA VAL A 31 -1.33 13.37 27.77
C VAL A 31 -2.40 12.56 27.04
N MET A 32 -2.30 11.22 27.06
CA MET A 32 -3.30 10.34 26.46
C MET A 32 -4.67 10.45 27.14
N ILE A 33 -4.70 10.53 28.48
CA ILE A 33 -5.95 10.72 29.24
C ILE A 33 -6.58 12.09 28.93
N ALA A 34 -5.79 13.16 28.86
CA ALA A 34 -6.27 14.49 28.51
C ALA A 34 -6.84 14.54 27.08
N ALA A 35 -6.20 13.87 26.12
CA ALA A 35 -6.70 13.76 24.74
C ALA A 35 -8.03 13.00 24.66
N LEU A 36 -8.20 11.92 25.44
CA LEU A 36 -9.44 11.16 25.53
C LEU A 36 -10.58 11.97 26.15
N ILE A 37 -10.30 12.74 27.21
CA ILE A 37 -11.28 13.65 27.83
C ILE A 37 -11.65 14.77 26.85
N SER A 38 -10.68 15.33 26.14
CA SER A 38 -10.94 16.37 25.14
C SER A 38 -11.78 15.83 23.97
N TRP A 39 -11.56 14.60 23.53
CA TRP A 39 -12.44 13.96 22.55
C TRP A 39 -13.85 13.78 23.14
N TYR A 40 -13.95 13.28 24.37
CA TYR A 40 -15.24 13.00 25.01
C TYR A 40 -16.10 14.26 25.25
N PHE A 41 -15.48 15.41 25.54
CA PHE A 41 -16.19 16.67 25.79
C PHE A 41 -16.37 17.58 24.57
N PHE A 42 -15.60 17.39 23.50
CA PHE A 42 -15.62 18.25 22.30
C PHE A 42 -16.29 17.58 21.09
N GLY A 43 -17.17 16.62 21.34
CA GLY A 43 -18.21 16.22 20.40
C GLY A 43 -19.39 17.18 20.51
N ASP A 44 -19.75 17.82 19.40
CA ASP A 44 -20.89 18.72 19.19
C ASP A 44 -20.69 20.22 19.48
N ALA A 45 -19.96 20.91 18.60
CA ALA A 45 -20.25 22.31 18.26
C ALA A 45 -19.63 22.75 16.92
N GLN A 46 -20.38 22.67 15.81
CA GLN A 46 -20.85 23.90 15.15
C GLN A 46 -21.87 23.67 14.03
N LYS A 47 -23.02 24.30 14.25
CA LYS A 47 -24.08 24.71 13.33
C LYS A 47 -23.54 25.58 12.18
N LYS A 48 -23.96 25.30 10.95
CA LYS A 48 -25.06 25.95 10.19
C LYS A 48 -24.83 27.45 9.95
N GLY A 49 -24.39 27.78 8.74
CA GLY A 49 -24.51 29.09 8.12
C GLY A 49 -25.30 28.94 6.82
N ASP A 50 -26.53 29.42 6.83
CA ASP A 50 -27.39 29.57 5.66
C ASP A 50 -26.84 30.71 4.78
N ASN A 51 -26.87 30.54 3.45
CA ASN A 51 -27.07 31.66 2.52
C ASN A 51 -27.55 31.14 1.16
N GLN A 52 -28.83 31.39 0.91
CA GLN A 52 -29.46 31.43 -0.41
C GLN A 52 -28.84 32.55 -1.25
N ALA A 53 -28.60 32.27 -2.53
CA ALA A 53 -28.90 33.20 -3.60
C ALA A 53 -29.12 32.40 -4.88
N GLN A 54 -30.40 32.30 -5.21
CA GLN A 54 -30.98 31.72 -6.40
C GLN A 54 -30.68 32.62 -7.61
N SER A 55 -30.37 32.01 -8.75
CA SER A 55 -30.71 32.60 -10.05
C SER A 55 -31.17 31.49 -10.97
N ASP A 56 -32.45 31.60 -11.31
CA ASP A 56 -33.21 30.72 -12.18
C ASP A 56 -32.58 30.54 -13.56
N LYS A 57 -32.78 29.33 -14.12
CA LYS A 57 -33.48 29.11 -15.40
C LYS A 57 -33.54 27.61 -15.69
N SER A 58 -34.72 27.02 -15.52
CA SER A 58 -35.15 25.85 -16.31
C SER A 58 -35.73 26.34 -17.64
N PRO A 59 -35.78 25.49 -18.67
CA PRO A 59 -37.03 24.75 -18.86
C PRO A 59 -36.84 23.24 -19.08
N THR A 60 -37.88 22.57 -18.61
CA THR A 60 -38.28 21.16 -18.67
C THR A 60 -38.23 20.54 -20.06
N MET A 61 -37.93 19.24 -20.17
CA MET A 61 -38.87 18.20 -20.65
C MET A 61 -38.26 16.79 -20.57
N GLU A 62 -39.17 15.86 -20.34
CA GLU A 62 -39.05 14.47 -19.87
C GLU A 62 -38.51 13.47 -20.90
N GLY A 63 -38.07 12.30 -20.43
CA GLY A 63 -37.79 11.13 -21.28
C GLY A 63 -37.20 9.96 -20.50
N ASP A 64 -38.05 8.99 -20.17
CA ASP A 64 -37.72 7.63 -19.70
C ASP A 64 -36.61 6.97 -20.53
N THR A 65 -35.69 6.23 -19.89
CA THR A 65 -35.25 4.88 -20.27
C THR A 65 -34.05 4.37 -19.43
N SER A 66 -34.23 3.18 -18.87
CA SER A 66 -33.30 2.05 -18.76
C SER A 66 -31.78 2.28 -18.79
N GLY A 67 -31.11 1.76 -17.74
CA GLY A 67 -29.76 1.19 -17.80
C GLY A 67 -28.66 2.19 -18.11
N ALA A 68 -28.09 2.82 -17.07
CA ALA A 68 -26.87 3.62 -17.22
C ALA A 68 -25.82 2.79 -17.98
N PRO A 69 -25.43 3.18 -19.21
CA PRO A 69 -24.35 2.51 -19.90
C PRO A 69 -23.07 2.84 -19.13
N LEU A 70 -22.23 1.84 -18.91
CA LEU A 70 -20.83 2.07 -18.55
C LEU A 70 -20.25 3.11 -19.52
N PRO A 71 -19.43 4.07 -19.05
CA PRO A 71 -18.84 5.07 -19.94
C PRO A 71 -18.12 4.35 -21.07
N VAL A 72 -18.62 4.56 -22.29
CA VAL A 72 -18.05 4.01 -23.53
C VAL A 72 -16.76 4.78 -23.75
N PHE A 73 -15.62 4.09 -23.60
CA PHE A 73 -14.31 4.64 -23.94
C PHE A 73 -14.29 4.90 -25.46
N THR A 74 -14.28 6.18 -25.82
CA THR A 74 -14.05 6.66 -27.17
C THR A 74 -12.69 6.17 -27.67
N SER A 75 -12.69 5.74 -28.93
CA SER A 75 -11.60 5.14 -29.69
C SER A 75 -10.24 5.82 -29.54
N LEU A 76 -9.21 4.99 -29.33
CA LEU A 76 -7.79 5.34 -29.22
C LEU A 76 -7.23 6.03 -30.47
N PRO A 77 -6.66 7.24 -30.35
CA PRO A 77 -5.65 7.76 -31.27
C PRO A 77 -4.24 7.40 -30.76
N ASN A 78 -3.34 7.10 -31.69
CA ASN A 78 -1.90 6.90 -31.48
C ASN A 78 -1.32 7.98 -30.54
N GLY A 79 -0.84 7.55 -29.36
CA GLY A 79 -0.25 8.44 -28.35
C GLY A 79 -0.74 8.23 -26.92
N MET A 80 -1.35 7.09 -26.59
CA MET A 80 -1.84 6.79 -25.24
C MET A 80 -0.77 7.03 -24.18
N VAL A 81 -1.03 8.00 -23.31
CA VAL A 81 -0.21 8.25 -22.13
C VAL A 81 -0.36 7.03 -21.23
N SER A 82 0.72 6.27 -21.09
CA SER A 82 0.81 5.05 -20.26
C SER A 82 0.11 5.25 -18.90
N GLY A 83 -1.03 4.58 -18.67
CA GLY A 83 -1.80 4.60 -17.42
C GLY A 83 -2.91 5.66 -17.30
N GLU A 84 -3.28 6.38 -18.37
CA GLU A 84 -4.31 7.44 -18.33
C GLU A 84 -5.69 6.93 -17.92
N ALA A 85 -6.18 5.85 -18.52
CA ALA A 85 -7.50 5.30 -18.21
C ALA A 85 -7.62 4.86 -16.74
N ALA A 86 -6.56 4.30 -16.17
CA ALA A 86 -6.50 3.98 -14.75
C ALA A 86 -6.51 5.24 -13.86
N ARG A 87 -5.80 6.32 -14.26
CA ARG A 87 -5.79 7.59 -13.50
C ARG A 87 -7.18 8.20 -13.45
N ASP A 88 -7.85 8.30 -14.61
CA ASP A 88 -9.20 8.86 -14.71
C ASP A 88 -10.20 8.07 -13.88
N LEU A 89 -10.14 6.73 -13.96
CA LEU A 89 -11.01 5.87 -13.18
C LEU A 89 -10.77 6.04 -11.67
N ILE A 90 -9.50 6.11 -11.24
CA ILE A 90 -9.14 6.34 -9.84
C ILE A 90 -9.62 7.72 -9.36
N GLU A 91 -9.51 8.75 -10.20
CA GLU A 91 -9.98 10.10 -9.89
C GLU A 91 -11.50 10.13 -9.72
N ASN A 92 -12.24 9.54 -10.67
CA ASN A 92 -13.69 9.40 -10.58
C ASN A 92 -14.13 8.66 -9.31
N LEU A 93 -13.44 7.58 -8.94
CA LEU A 93 -13.74 6.83 -7.71
C LEU A 93 -13.54 7.68 -6.44
N ARG A 94 -12.54 8.58 -6.43
CA ARG A 94 -12.32 9.52 -5.31
C ARG A 94 -13.39 10.61 -5.28
N ALA A 95 -13.79 11.11 -6.44
CA ALA A 95 -14.79 12.18 -6.57
C ALA A 95 -16.19 11.76 -6.11
N GLN A 96 -16.53 10.47 -6.22
CA GLN A 96 -17.84 9.95 -5.79
C GLN A 96 -18.11 10.07 -4.28
N GLY A 97 -17.11 10.43 -3.46
CA GLY A 97 -17.28 10.70 -2.01
C GLY A 97 -17.66 9.49 -1.16
N ARG A 98 -17.83 8.31 -1.78
CA ARG A 98 -18.10 7.02 -1.14
C ARG A 98 -16.80 6.26 -0.91
N GLY A 99 -16.81 5.32 0.04
CA GLY A 99 -15.67 4.41 0.25
C GLY A 99 -15.29 3.71 -1.05
N ILE A 100 -13.99 3.63 -1.33
CA ILE A 100 -13.48 3.01 -2.55
C ILE A 100 -13.53 1.49 -2.39
N ASP A 101 -14.38 0.84 -3.19
CA ASP A 101 -14.43 -0.60 -3.30
C ASP A 101 -13.17 -1.13 -4.01
N LEU A 102 -12.32 -1.83 -3.26
CA LEU A 102 -11.04 -2.33 -3.75
C LEU A 102 -11.20 -3.58 -4.63
N ASP A 103 -12.28 -4.37 -4.43
CA ASP A 103 -12.58 -5.53 -5.27
C ASP A 103 -13.00 -5.08 -6.67
N TYR A 104 -13.76 -3.98 -6.75
CA TYR A 104 -14.06 -3.32 -8.01
C TYR A 104 -12.79 -2.81 -8.71
N VAL A 105 -11.89 -2.16 -7.98
CA VAL A 105 -10.60 -1.68 -8.53
C VAL A 105 -9.77 -2.85 -9.07
N PHE A 106 -9.71 -3.96 -8.35
CA PHE A 106 -9.02 -5.17 -8.79
C PHE A 106 -9.63 -5.75 -10.06
N SER A 107 -10.96 -5.86 -10.11
CA SER A 107 -11.67 -6.37 -11.30
C SER A 107 -11.37 -5.53 -12.55
N ARG A 108 -11.29 -4.20 -12.39
CA ARG A 108 -10.91 -3.28 -13.47
C ARG A 108 -9.44 -3.42 -13.88
N ALA A 109 -8.55 -3.69 -12.94
CA ALA A 109 -7.15 -3.98 -13.24
C ALA A 109 -7.00 -5.26 -14.10
N GLU A 110 -7.76 -6.30 -13.78
CA GLU A 110 -7.81 -7.55 -14.58
C GLU A 110 -8.34 -7.29 -15.98
N GLU A 111 -9.38 -6.45 -16.13
CA GLU A 111 -9.87 -6.03 -17.45
C GLU A 111 -8.80 -5.29 -18.27
N PHE A 112 -8.07 -4.36 -17.66
CA PHE A 112 -6.96 -3.67 -18.34
C PHE A 112 -5.85 -4.64 -18.73
N SER A 113 -5.51 -5.59 -17.85
CA SER A 113 -4.52 -6.63 -18.13
C SER A 113 -4.93 -7.48 -19.34
N ASN A 114 -6.19 -7.92 -19.38
CA ASN A 114 -6.75 -8.71 -20.49
C ASN A 114 -6.79 -7.95 -21.81
N LYS A 115 -6.88 -6.61 -21.76
CA LYS A 115 -6.80 -5.72 -22.94
C LYS A 115 -5.37 -5.39 -23.36
N GLY A 116 -4.36 -5.90 -22.65
CA GLY A 116 -2.95 -5.57 -22.89
C GLY A 116 -2.56 -4.16 -22.42
N MET A 117 -3.42 -3.48 -21.67
CA MET A 117 -3.17 -2.17 -21.08
C MET A 117 -2.36 -2.33 -19.78
N LEU A 118 -1.12 -2.83 -19.92
CA LEU A 118 -0.28 -3.25 -18.79
C LEU A 118 0.03 -2.11 -17.81
N ALA A 119 0.16 -0.88 -18.30
CA ALA A 119 0.41 0.30 -17.48
C ALA A 119 -0.78 0.64 -16.58
N ASP A 120 -1.97 0.65 -17.16
CA ASP A 120 -3.23 0.88 -16.45
C ASP A 120 -3.49 -0.21 -15.42
N ALA A 121 -3.32 -1.48 -15.82
CA ALA A 121 -3.45 -2.62 -14.93
C ALA A 121 -2.50 -2.51 -13.73
N HIS A 122 -1.20 -2.27 -13.98
CA HIS A 122 -0.20 -2.10 -12.94
C HIS A 122 -0.55 -0.96 -11.99
N LEU A 123 -0.98 0.20 -12.52
CA LEU A 123 -1.36 1.34 -11.69
C LEU A 123 -2.56 1.03 -10.79
N MET A 124 -3.57 0.33 -11.31
CA MET A 124 -4.73 -0.09 -10.53
C MET A 124 -4.38 -1.14 -9.47
N TYR A 125 -3.58 -2.16 -9.82
CA TYR A 125 -3.08 -3.12 -8.82
C TYR A 125 -2.32 -2.41 -7.72
N PHE A 126 -1.39 -1.50 -8.07
CA PHE A 126 -0.63 -0.71 -7.10
C PHE A 126 -1.56 0.10 -6.20
N PHE A 127 -2.55 0.78 -6.78
CA PHE A 127 -3.51 1.58 -6.03
C PHE A 127 -4.29 0.77 -4.99
N ALA A 128 -4.79 -0.41 -5.37
CA ALA A 128 -5.57 -1.28 -4.47
C ALA A 128 -4.68 -1.97 -3.44
N ALA A 129 -3.52 -2.49 -3.84
CA ALA A 129 -2.55 -3.11 -2.94
C ALA A 129 -2.09 -2.12 -1.86
N LYS A 130 -1.78 -0.87 -2.22
CA LYS A 130 -1.40 0.17 -1.24
C LYS A 130 -2.47 0.47 -0.19
N ARG A 131 -3.73 0.08 -0.44
CA ARG A 131 -4.86 0.19 0.49
C ARG A 131 -5.21 -1.11 1.21
N GLY A 132 -4.36 -2.13 1.09
CA GLY A 132 -4.52 -3.41 1.78
C GLY A 132 -5.23 -4.49 0.98
N HIS A 133 -5.52 -4.28 -0.31
CA HIS A 133 -6.13 -5.33 -1.12
C HIS A 133 -5.14 -6.47 -1.39
N ALA A 134 -5.40 -7.64 -0.79
CA ALA A 134 -4.47 -8.76 -0.74
C ALA A 134 -4.20 -9.37 -2.13
N ASN A 135 -5.24 -9.52 -2.96
CA ASN A 135 -5.07 -10.11 -4.29
C ASN A 135 -4.29 -9.19 -5.24
N SER A 136 -4.48 -7.87 -5.14
CA SER A 136 -3.66 -6.92 -5.91
C SER A 136 -2.19 -6.97 -5.46
N ALA A 137 -1.93 -7.06 -4.15
CA ALA A 137 -0.58 -7.22 -3.64
C ALA A 137 0.05 -8.53 -4.11
N MET A 138 -0.72 -9.62 -4.17
CA MET A 138 -0.27 -10.89 -4.74
C MET A 138 0.15 -10.74 -6.21
N VAL A 139 -0.67 -10.07 -7.03
CA VAL A 139 -0.36 -9.80 -8.44
C VAL A 139 0.92 -8.96 -8.57
N LEU A 140 1.07 -7.87 -7.83
CA LEU A 140 2.31 -7.08 -7.83
C LEU A 140 3.52 -7.90 -7.42
N GLY A 141 3.38 -8.76 -6.41
CA GLY A 141 4.41 -9.71 -6.00
C GLY A 141 4.86 -10.57 -7.18
N THR A 142 3.93 -11.13 -7.94
CA THR A 142 4.25 -11.93 -9.14
C THR A 142 4.91 -11.12 -10.26
N MET A 143 4.52 -9.86 -10.45
CA MET A 143 5.12 -8.99 -11.48
C MET A 143 6.59 -8.67 -11.19
N TYR A 144 6.92 -8.45 -9.92
CA TYR A 144 8.28 -8.15 -9.45
C TYR A 144 9.15 -9.38 -9.20
N ASP A 145 8.59 -10.59 -9.13
CA ASP A 145 9.29 -11.83 -8.81
C ASP A 145 10.18 -12.31 -9.97
N PRO A 146 11.52 -12.23 -9.87
CA PRO A 146 12.41 -12.65 -10.95
C PRO A 146 12.29 -14.15 -11.28
N GLY A 147 11.87 -14.97 -10.31
CA GLY A 147 11.70 -16.41 -10.46
C GLY A 147 10.31 -16.84 -10.94
N TYR A 148 9.40 -15.89 -11.17
CA TYR A 148 8.03 -16.19 -11.60
C TYR A 148 7.47 -15.23 -12.66
N SER A 149 8.02 -14.02 -12.80
CA SER A 149 7.54 -12.99 -13.73
C SER A 149 7.51 -13.55 -15.16
N PRO A 150 6.32 -13.78 -15.74
CA PRO A 150 6.22 -14.37 -17.06
C PRO A 150 6.58 -13.30 -18.10
N LYS A 151 7.85 -13.19 -18.47
CA LYS A 151 8.26 -12.40 -19.64
C LYS A 151 7.63 -13.04 -20.88
N PRO A 152 6.94 -12.28 -21.77
CA PRO A 152 6.90 -10.82 -21.93
C PRO A 152 5.67 -10.09 -21.34
N ALA A 153 4.88 -10.69 -20.45
CA ALA A 153 3.58 -10.15 -20.01
C ALA A 153 3.65 -9.09 -18.87
N SER A 154 4.82 -8.48 -18.62
CA SER A 154 5.02 -7.52 -17.53
C SER A 154 5.62 -6.21 -18.03
N ILE A 155 5.16 -5.09 -17.47
CA ILE A 155 5.73 -3.74 -17.69
C ILE A 155 6.98 -3.48 -16.84
N ILE A 156 7.39 -4.44 -16.01
CA ILE A 156 8.57 -4.32 -15.14
C ILE A 156 9.82 -4.78 -15.87
N ASP A 157 10.69 -3.84 -16.24
CA ASP A 157 11.96 -4.14 -16.91
C ASP A 157 12.94 -4.90 -16.00
N GLU A 158 13.01 -4.49 -14.74
CA GLU A 158 13.94 -4.99 -13.72
C GLU A 158 13.17 -5.55 -12.50
N PRO A 159 12.63 -6.79 -12.60
CA PRO A 159 12.10 -7.48 -11.43
C PRO A 159 13.21 -7.70 -10.40
N ASN A 160 12.88 -7.67 -9.11
CA ASN A 160 13.82 -7.87 -8.02
C ASN A 160 13.19 -8.58 -6.81
N TRP A 161 14.00 -9.37 -6.11
CA TRP A 161 13.59 -10.23 -5.01
C TRP A 161 12.97 -9.41 -3.87
N SER A 162 13.53 -8.24 -3.58
CA SER A 162 13.08 -7.37 -2.48
C SER A 162 11.66 -6.85 -2.65
N GLN A 163 11.29 -6.36 -3.85
CA GLN A 163 9.93 -5.89 -4.13
C GLN A 163 8.94 -7.05 -4.12
N ALA A 164 9.31 -8.20 -4.73
CA ALA A 164 8.47 -9.39 -4.70
C ALA A 164 8.16 -9.83 -3.27
N HIS A 165 9.19 -9.91 -2.41
CA HIS A 165 9.05 -10.25 -0.99
C HIS A 165 8.08 -9.31 -0.28
N LYS A 166 8.26 -8.00 -0.47
CA LYS A 166 7.40 -6.98 0.15
C LYS A 166 5.94 -7.16 -0.21
N TRP A 167 5.64 -7.34 -1.50
CA TRP A 167 4.26 -7.46 -1.98
C TRP A 167 3.62 -8.78 -1.58
N TYR A 168 4.35 -9.90 -1.67
CA TYR A 168 3.85 -11.18 -1.18
C TYR A 168 3.64 -11.16 0.34
N LEU A 169 4.49 -10.48 1.11
CA LEU A 169 4.30 -10.32 2.55
C LEU A 169 2.99 -9.57 2.83
N GLN A 170 2.79 -8.44 2.17
CA GLN A 170 1.56 -7.66 2.31
C GLN A 170 0.31 -8.44 1.89
N ALA A 171 0.41 -9.26 0.84
CA ALA A 171 -0.67 -10.14 0.42
C ALA A 171 -0.99 -11.22 1.46
N ALA A 172 0.03 -11.83 2.05
CA ALA A 172 -0.13 -12.84 3.09
C ALA A 172 -0.73 -12.24 4.38
N GLU A 173 -0.30 -11.04 4.77
CA GLU A 173 -0.88 -10.28 5.89
C GLU A 173 -2.35 -9.91 5.64
N GLY A 174 -2.68 -9.61 4.38
CA GLY A 174 -4.06 -9.39 3.93
C GLY A 174 -4.90 -10.67 3.77
N GLY A 175 -4.38 -11.84 4.13
CA GLY A 175 -5.12 -13.11 4.12
C GLY A 175 -5.09 -13.88 2.78
N ASN A 176 -4.30 -13.47 1.79
CA ASN A 176 -4.12 -14.25 0.57
C ASN A 176 -3.33 -15.55 0.89
N GLN A 177 -4.00 -16.70 0.74
CA GLN A 177 -3.43 -18.00 1.12
C GLN A 177 -2.27 -18.44 0.21
N ASP A 178 -2.31 -18.06 -1.07
CA ASP A 178 -1.25 -18.42 -2.01
C ASP A 178 0.01 -17.60 -1.81
N ALA A 179 -0.09 -16.39 -1.26
CA ALA A 179 1.05 -15.54 -0.95
C ALA A 179 2.04 -16.21 0.02
N GLN A 180 1.56 -17.00 0.99
CA GLN A 180 2.45 -17.76 1.88
C GLN A 180 3.26 -18.81 1.13
N LYS A 181 2.65 -19.47 0.13
CA LYS A 181 3.37 -20.43 -0.74
C LYS A 181 4.40 -19.69 -1.59
N ARG A 182 4.06 -18.49 -2.11
CA ARG A 182 4.98 -17.64 -2.86
C ARG A 182 6.16 -17.15 -2.03
N LEU A 183 5.96 -16.76 -0.78
CA LEU A 183 7.07 -16.38 0.12
C LEU A 183 8.05 -17.52 0.34
N LYS A 184 7.54 -18.75 0.55
CA LYS A 184 8.39 -19.94 0.69
C LYS A 184 9.18 -20.21 -0.57
N TYR A 185 8.52 -20.17 -1.73
CA TYR A 185 9.16 -20.31 -3.03
C TYR A 185 10.24 -19.25 -3.25
N LEU A 186 9.92 -17.98 -3.01
CA LEU A 186 10.82 -16.84 -3.16
C LEU A 186 12.07 -17.02 -2.30
N ARG A 187 11.93 -17.50 -1.05
CA ARG A 187 13.07 -17.80 -0.18
C ARG A 187 14.03 -18.82 -0.80
N THR A 188 13.50 -19.93 -1.31
CA THR A 188 14.32 -20.94 -2.01
C THR A 188 15.00 -20.36 -3.25
N GLN A 189 14.32 -19.48 -4.00
CA GLN A 189 14.94 -18.83 -5.17
C GLN A 189 16.05 -17.86 -4.78
N VAL A 190 15.85 -17.05 -3.75
CA VAL A 190 16.86 -16.13 -3.19
C VAL A 190 18.07 -16.89 -2.67
N GLU A 191 17.86 -18.03 -1.98
CA GLU A 191 18.95 -18.92 -1.56
C GLU A 191 19.77 -19.43 -2.73
N ASN A 192 19.09 -19.97 -3.75
CA ASN A 192 19.75 -20.46 -4.95
C ASN A 192 20.48 -19.35 -5.73
N ALA A 193 19.90 -18.15 -5.81
CA ALA A 193 20.51 -17.01 -6.47
C ALA A 193 21.73 -16.48 -5.70
N THR A 194 21.68 -16.49 -4.36
CA THR A 194 22.82 -16.13 -3.49
C THR A 194 24.01 -17.05 -3.74
N VAL A 195 23.78 -18.37 -3.83
CA VAL A 195 24.84 -19.36 -4.14
C VAL A 195 25.46 -19.10 -5.52
N LYS A 196 24.69 -18.56 -6.47
CA LYS A 196 25.16 -18.17 -7.81
C LYS A 196 25.85 -16.81 -7.86
N GLY A 197 25.98 -16.11 -6.73
CA GLY A 197 26.64 -14.81 -6.64
C GLY A 197 25.74 -13.62 -6.98
N ASP A 198 24.41 -13.78 -6.99
CA ASP A 198 23.48 -12.66 -7.15
C ASP A 198 23.59 -11.71 -5.94
N LEU A 199 24.00 -10.46 -6.21
CA LEU A 199 24.20 -9.45 -5.18
C LEU A 199 22.89 -8.98 -4.54
N GLU A 200 21.80 -8.89 -5.29
CA GLU A 200 20.51 -8.47 -4.76
C GLU A 200 19.91 -9.56 -3.87
N ALA A 201 19.98 -10.82 -4.30
CA ALA A 201 19.59 -11.97 -3.49
C ALA A 201 20.42 -12.05 -2.19
N SER A 202 21.74 -11.84 -2.29
CA SER A 202 22.63 -11.82 -1.13
C SER A 202 22.25 -10.72 -0.12
N ARG A 203 21.90 -9.52 -0.61
CA ARG A 203 21.44 -8.41 0.24
C ARG A 203 20.13 -8.74 0.95
N LEU A 204 19.16 -9.29 0.23
CA LEU A 204 17.88 -9.68 0.82
C LEU A 204 18.05 -10.81 1.85
N MET A 205 18.89 -11.80 1.56
CA MET A 205 19.18 -12.89 2.51
C MET A 205 19.78 -12.37 3.83
N LEU A 206 20.60 -11.32 3.79
CA LEU A 206 21.14 -10.70 5.00
C LEU A 206 20.06 -10.00 5.84
N GLN A 207 18.98 -9.51 5.23
CA GLN A 207 17.86 -8.89 5.95
C GLN A 207 16.96 -9.90 6.66
N TRP A 208 17.02 -11.18 6.28
CA TRP A 208 16.21 -12.26 6.90
C TRP A 208 16.88 -12.93 8.11
N ARG A 209 18.15 -12.60 8.39
CA ARG A 209 18.90 -13.16 9.54
C ARG A 209 18.63 -12.37 10.81
#